data_AF-A0AAE0MWH9-F1
#
_entry.id   AF-A0AAE0MWH9-F1
#
_cell.length_a   1.000
_cell.length_b   1.000
_cell.length_c   1.000
_cell.angle_alpha   90.00
_cell.angle_beta   90.00
_cell.angle_gamma   90.00
#
_symmetry.space_group_name_H-M   'P 1'
#
loop_
_entity.id
_entity.type
_entity.pdbx_description
1 polymer ?
#
loop_
_entity_poly.entity_id
_entity_poly.type
_entity_poly.pdbx_seq_one_letter_code
_entity_poly.pdbx_strand_id
1 'polypeptide(L)'
;MMEDNNMGKLPGVEWSDSSSGASDDQQHDQQEQPVIHAPVPRRPRLPSRKSSGTMIVPRDSIEVGPVDMALGPDDVRAMSPRRTSQDLEMLSKEAREELQRHAKALQDSLLALFHRIEAVQEEHNKLDNNNKFLQKYIGDLMSTSKITAPSKK
;
A
#
# COMPACT_ATOMS: atom_id res chain seq x y z
N MET A 1 23.06 -37.20 11.27
CA MET A 1 24.02 -36.42 10.47
C MET A 1 23.92 -37.02 9.06
N MET A 2 23.40 -36.37 8.03
CA MET A 2 23.49 -34.96 7.64
C MET A 2 22.11 -34.32 7.40
N GLU A 3 22.10 -32.99 7.46
CA GLU A 3 20.97 -32.08 7.37
C GLU A 3 20.65 -31.75 5.90
N ASP A 4 19.38 -31.84 5.51
CA ASP A 4 18.92 -31.40 4.19
C ASP A 4 18.66 -29.89 4.21
N ASN A 5 19.48 -29.16 3.47
CA ASN A 5 19.39 -27.70 3.31
C ASN A 5 18.11 -27.29 2.57
N ASN A 6 17.15 -26.75 3.34
CA ASN A 6 15.98 -26.05 2.85
C ASN A 6 16.37 -24.69 2.23
N MET A 7 16.58 -24.64 0.91
CA MET A 7 16.82 -23.38 0.21
C MET A 7 15.47 -22.76 -0.18
N GLY A 8 15.18 -21.60 0.43
CA GLY A 8 13.92 -20.89 0.36
C GLY A 8 13.40 -20.69 -1.08
N LYS A 9 12.17 -21.18 -1.29
CA LYS A 9 11.38 -20.93 -2.49
C LYS A 9 10.96 -19.46 -2.51
N LEU A 10 11.57 -18.68 -3.40
CA LEU A 10 11.09 -17.33 -3.74
C LEU A 10 9.71 -17.46 -4.42
N PRO A 11 8.73 -16.57 -4.14
CA PRO A 11 7.45 -16.60 -4.83
C PRO A 11 7.68 -16.22 -6.30
N GLY A 12 7.38 -17.16 -7.19
CA GLY A 12 7.40 -16.93 -8.63
C GLY A 12 6.34 -15.90 -8.99
N VAL A 13 6.75 -14.84 -9.68
CA VAL A 13 5.83 -13.92 -10.35
C VAL A 13 5.14 -14.71 -11.45
N GLU A 14 3.90 -15.08 -11.20
CA GLU A 14 3.01 -15.76 -12.14
C GLU A 14 2.48 -14.73 -13.15
N TRP A 15 3.02 -14.78 -14.36
CA TRP A 15 2.48 -14.03 -15.49
C TRP A 15 1.19 -14.74 -15.91
N SER A 16 0.07 -14.03 -15.87
CA SER A 16 -1.23 -14.58 -16.28
C SER A 16 -1.24 -14.85 -17.79
N ASP A 17 -1.13 -16.11 -18.16
CA ASP A 17 -1.46 -16.57 -19.52
C ASP A 17 -2.98 -16.50 -19.68
N SER A 18 -3.46 -15.44 -20.32
CA SER A 18 -4.86 -15.30 -20.72
C SER A 18 -5.16 -16.27 -21.85
N SER A 19 -5.56 -17.49 -21.49
CA SER A 19 -6.16 -18.46 -22.40
C SER A 19 -7.69 -18.35 -22.31
N SER A 20 -8.30 -17.52 -23.15
CA SER A 20 -9.75 -17.57 -23.40
C SER A 20 -10.04 -18.68 -24.40
N GLY A 21 -10.00 -19.92 -23.91
CA GLY A 21 -10.57 -21.06 -24.62
C GLY A 21 -12.07 -21.09 -24.39
N ALA A 22 -12.84 -20.70 -25.40
CA ALA A 22 -14.29 -20.89 -25.40
C ALA A 22 -14.60 -22.38 -25.53
N SER A 23 -15.10 -22.97 -24.44
CA SER A 23 -15.69 -24.31 -24.45
C SER A 23 -17.18 -24.16 -24.80
N ASP A 24 -17.54 -24.59 -26.00
CA ASP A 24 -18.92 -24.73 -26.46
C ASP A 24 -19.32 -26.20 -26.26
N ASP A 25 -20.25 -26.48 -25.34
CA ASP A 25 -21.13 -27.65 -25.41
C ASP A 25 -22.39 -27.46 -24.51
N GLN A 26 -23.40 -26.89 -25.15
CA GLN A 26 -24.84 -27.21 -25.11
C GLN A 26 -25.41 -28.04 -23.93
N GLN A 27 -26.25 -27.41 -23.08
CA GLN A 27 -27.57 -27.92 -22.64
C GLN A 27 -28.31 -26.97 -21.67
N HIS A 28 -29.66 -26.95 -21.81
CA HIS A 28 -30.72 -26.41 -20.94
C HIS A 28 -31.28 -24.99 -21.13
N ASP A 29 -32.48 -24.98 -21.74
CA ASP A 29 -33.73 -24.26 -21.46
C ASP A 29 -33.75 -22.83 -20.86
N GLN A 30 -34.43 -21.97 -21.64
CA GLN A 30 -35.33 -20.87 -21.27
C GLN A 30 -34.82 -19.74 -20.37
N GLN A 31 -34.41 -18.63 -21.00
CA GLN A 31 -34.85 -17.27 -20.67
C GLN A 31 -34.36 -16.27 -21.73
N GLU A 32 -35.27 -15.44 -22.22
CA GLU A 32 -35.06 -14.45 -23.29
C GLU A 32 -34.04 -13.38 -22.88
N GLN A 33 -32.85 -13.41 -23.48
CA GLN A 33 -31.86 -12.34 -23.45
C GLN A 33 -31.56 -11.94 -24.91
N PRO A 34 -31.52 -10.64 -25.26
CA PRO A 34 -31.19 -10.23 -26.62
C PRO A 34 -29.71 -10.53 -26.90
N VAL A 35 -29.45 -11.62 -27.61
CA VAL A 35 -28.10 -12.00 -28.04
C VAL A 35 -27.62 -11.01 -29.10
N ILE A 36 -26.69 -10.13 -28.73
CA ILE A 36 -26.02 -9.22 -29.67
C ILE A 36 -25.10 -10.06 -30.57
N HIS A 37 -25.61 -10.47 -31.74
CA HIS A 37 -24.83 -11.10 -32.80
C HIS A 37 -23.94 -10.05 -33.51
N ALA A 38 -22.93 -9.53 -32.81
CA ALA A 38 -21.85 -8.80 -33.47
C ALA A 38 -20.81 -9.82 -33.97
N PRO A 39 -20.43 -9.83 -35.27
CA PRO A 39 -19.37 -10.71 -35.75
C PRO A 39 -18.05 -10.34 -35.06
N VAL A 40 -17.47 -11.29 -34.33
CA VAL A 40 -16.17 -11.13 -33.67
C VAL A 40 -15.12 -10.82 -34.74
N PRO A 41 -14.46 -9.65 -34.72
CA PRO A 41 -13.42 -9.31 -35.68
C PRO A 41 -12.29 -10.34 -35.60
N ARG A 42 -12.13 -11.15 -36.65
CA ARG A 42 -11.03 -12.12 -36.72
C ARG A 42 -9.73 -11.36 -37.00
N ARG A 43 -8.77 -11.45 -36.09
CA ARG A 43 -7.44 -10.86 -36.28
C ARG A 43 -6.80 -11.40 -37.57
N PRO A 44 -6.29 -10.55 -38.46
CA PRO A 44 -5.52 -10.99 -39.63
C PRO A 44 -4.36 -11.91 -39.20
N ARG A 45 -4.14 -12.99 -39.96
CA ARG A 45 -3.05 -13.93 -39.67
C ARG A 45 -1.71 -13.22 -39.89
N LEU A 46 -0.91 -13.12 -38.83
CA LEU A 46 0.44 -12.60 -38.92
C LEU A 46 1.27 -13.52 -39.82
N PRO A 47 2.05 -12.98 -40.78
CA PRO A 47 2.97 -13.79 -41.57
C PRO A 47 3.97 -14.47 -40.63
N SER A 48 4.27 -15.75 -40.89
CA SER A 48 5.24 -16.51 -40.10
C SER A 48 6.61 -15.84 -40.22
N ARG A 49 7.05 -15.17 -39.15
CA ARG A 49 8.39 -14.61 -39.05
C ARG A 49 9.33 -15.72 -38.59
N LYS A 50 10.47 -15.88 -39.27
CA LYS A 50 11.58 -16.70 -38.76
C LYS A 50 11.94 -16.19 -37.36
N SER A 51 12.14 -17.08 -36.39
CA SER A 51 12.63 -16.69 -35.07
C SER A 51 14.02 -16.08 -35.24
N SER A 52 14.12 -14.75 -35.15
CA SER A 52 15.41 -14.08 -34.93
C SER A 52 15.94 -14.62 -33.61
N GLY A 53 17.18 -15.11 -33.59
CA GLY A 53 17.79 -15.73 -32.42
C GLY A 53 17.79 -14.83 -31.18
N THR A 54 18.28 -15.37 -30.07
CA THR A 54 18.25 -14.68 -28.77
C THR A 54 18.89 -13.30 -28.84
N MET A 55 18.19 -12.28 -28.34
CA MET A 55 18.65 -10.89 -28.27
C MET A 55 19.63 -10.65 -27.10
N ILE A 56 20.19 -11.72 -26.54
CA ILE A 56 21.05 -11.66 -25.36
C ILE A 56 22.45 -11.24 -25.81
N VAL A 57 22.81 -10.01 -25.47
CA VAL A 57 24.14 -9.47 -25.69
C VAL A 57 24.93 -9.63 -24.37
N PRO A 58 26.15 -10.19 -24.40
CA PRO A 58 27.01 -10.26 -23.21
C PRO A 58 27.23 -8.88 -22.59
N ARG A 59 27.26 -8.83 -21.25
CA ARG A 59 27.31 -7.58 -20.47
C ARG A 59 28.51 -6.68 -20.79
N ASP A 60 29.59 -7.29 -21.29
CA ASP A 60 30.85 -6.60 -21.61
C ASP A 60 30.98 -6.24 -23.11
N SER A 61 29.90 -6.39 -23.90
CA SER A 61 29.93 -6.05 -25.32
C SER A 61 29.96 -4.54 -25.54
N ILE A 62 30.97 -4.07 -26.27
CA ILE A 62 31.14 -2.67 -26.70
C ILE A 62 30.20 -2.27 -27.86
N GLU A 63 29.53 -3.22 -28.51
CA GLU A 63 28.63 -2.95 -29.66
C GLU A 63 27.27 -2.36 -29.24
N VAL A 64 26.92 -2.39 -27.95
CA VAL A 64 25.60 -1.99 -27.44
C VAL A 64 25.74 -0.96 -26.33
N GLY A 65 26.22 0.23 -26.70
CA GLY A 65 26.13 1.43 -25.89
C GLY A 65 24.83 2.21 -26.15
N PRO A 66 24.52 3.26 -25.37
CA PRO A 66 23.50 4.24 -25.73
C PRO A 66 23.88 4.83 -27.10
N VAL A 67 23.23 4.36 -28.16
CA VAL A 67 23.42 4.95 -29.48
C VAL A 67 22.65 6.26 -29.48
N ASP A 68 23.38 7.37 -29.53
CA ASP A 68 22.82 8.68 -29.88
C ASP A 68 22.36 8.63 -31.34
N MET A 69 21.21 8.01 -31.56
CA MET A 69 20.51 8.09 -32.83
C MET A 69 19.89 9.48 -32.94
N ALA A 70 20.41 10.29 -33.85
CA ALA A 70 19.73 11.47 -34.33
C ALA A 70 18.35 11.05 -34.86
N LEU A 71 17.29 11.39 -34.12
CA LEU A 71 15.92 11.09 -34.52
C LEU A 71 15.63 11.90 -35.79
N GLY A 72 15.27 11.21 -36.86
CA GLY A 72 14.91 11.85 -38.12
C GLY A 72 13.61 12.67 -38.00
N PRO A 73 13.34 13.60 -38.93
CA PRO A 73 12.13 14.43 -38.91
C PRO A 73 10.81 13.62 -38.96
N ASP A 74 10.87 12.37 -39.42
CA ASP A 74 9.74 11.45 -39.59
C ASP A 74 9.70 10.34 -38.52
N ASP A 75 10.56 10.41 -37.50
CA ASP A 75 10.60 9.43 -36.42
C ASP A 75 9.43 9.65 -35.45
N VAL A 76 8.55 8.65 -35.34
CA VAL A 76 7.43 8.61 -34.39
C VAL A 76 7.85 8.88 -32.93
N ARG A 77 9.10 8.58 -32.58
CA ARG A 77 9.67 8.84 -31.26
C ARG A 77 9.98 10.32 -31.00
N ALA A 78 10.12 11.13 -32.05
CA ALA A 78 10.22 12.59 -31.98
C ALA A 78 8.82 13.26 -31.87
N MET A 79 7.77 12.55 -32.28
CA MET A 79 6.37 13.02 -32.25
C MET A 79 5.60 12.57 -30.99
N SER A 80 6.18 11.67 -30.18
CA SER A 80 5.60 11.29 -28.88
C SER A 80 5.80 12.42 -27.86
N PRO A 81 4.76 12.84 -27.11
CA PRO A 81 4.92 13.78 -26.00
C PRO A 81 5.86 13.20 -24.94
N ARG A 82 7.15 13.50 -25.04
CA ARG A 82 8.13 13.16 -24.01
C ARG A 82 8.06 14.23 -22.94
N ARG A 83 7.78 13.82 -21.69
CA ARG A 83 8.08 14.68 -20.53
C ARG A 83 9.55 15.05 -20.65
N THR A 84 9.83 16.34 -20.72
CA THR A 84 11.22 16.81 -20.77
C THR A 84 11.89 16.41 -19.45
N SER A 85 13.21 16.23 -19.44
CA SER A 85 13.95 15.93 -18.20
C SER A 85 13.65 16.94 -17.08
N GLN A 86 13.38 18.19 -17.46
CA GLN A 86 12.93 19.26 -16.58
C GLN A 86 11.57 18.98 -15.91
N ASP A 87 10.58 18.45 -16.65
CA ASP A 87 9.28 18.08 -16.07
C ASP A 87 9.44 16.96 -15.03
N LEU A 88 10.34 16.01 -15.29
CA LEU A 88 10.61 14.90 -14.38
C LEU A 88 11.27 15.38 -13.08
N GLU A 89 12.19 16.35 -13.18
CA GLU A 89 12.80 16.98 -12.01
C GLU A 89 11.75 17.76 -11.18
N MET A 90 10.88 18.53 -11.84
CA MET A 90 9.80 19.28 -11.17
C MET A 90 8.86 18.35 -10.40
N LEU A 91 8.42 17.25 -10.99
CA LEU A 91 7.57 16.27 -10.29
C LEU A 91 8.27 15.62 -9.12
N SER A 92 9.56 15.31 -9.27
CA SER A 92 10.34 14.71 -8.20
C SER A 92 10.49 15.67 -7.01
N LYS A 93 10.57 16.97 -7.29
CA LYS A 93 10.62 18.02 -6.29
C LYS A 93 9.27 18.19 -5.61
N GLU A 94 8.19 18.30 -6.38
CA GLU A 94 6.82 18.42 -5.87
C GLU A 94 6.44 17.22 -4.99
N ALA A 95 6.74 15.99 -5.42
CA ALA A 95 6.48 14.79 -4.63
C ALA A 95 7.24 14.78 -3.30
N ARG A 96 8.50 15.27 -3.27
CA ARG A 96 9.28 15.40 -2.03
C ARG A 96 8.71 16.47 -1.12
N GLU A 97 8.33 17.62 -1.68
CA GLU A 97 7.72 18.72 -0.92
C GLU A 97 6.39 18.28 -0.28
N GLU A 98 5.55 17.57 -1.02
CA GLU A 98 4.28 17.05 -0.49
C GLU A 98 4.50 16.00 0.60
N LEU A 99 5.47 15.08 0.41
CA LEU A 99 5.84 14.11 1.45
C LEU A 99 6.30 14.82 2.73
N GLN A 100 7.14 15.86 2.59
CA GLN A 100 7.64 16.63 3.72
C GLN A 100 6.52 17.40 4.42
N ARG A 101 5.57 17.95 3.65
CA ARG A 101 4.37 18.61 4.19
C ARG A 101 3.52 17.64 5.01
N HIS A 102 3.26 16.45 4.48
CA HIS A 102 2.52 15.40 5.19
C HIS A 102 3.22 14.97 6.48
N ALA A 103 4.55 14.75 6.42
CA ALA A 103 5.33 14.39 7.60
C ALA A 103 5.26 15.47 8.69
N LYS A 104 5.32 16.74 8.30
CA LYS A 104 5.20 17.87 9.24
C LYS A 104 3.81 17.96 9.87
N ALA A 105 2.75 17.84 9.07
CA ALA A 105 1.38 17.84 9.58
C ALA A 105 1.15 16.69 10.58
N LEU A 106 1.72 15.51 10.31
CA LEU A 106 1.65 14.38 11.22
C LEU A 106 2.41 14.66 12.53
N GLN A 107 3.61 15.24 12.46
CA GLN A 107 4.39 15.62 13.64
C GLN A 107 3.64 16.63 14.52
N ASP A 108 3.07 17.67 13.90
CA ASP A 108 2.27 18.68 14.61
C ASP A 108 1.04 18.05 15.28
N SER A 109 0.36 17.14 14.57
CA SER A 109 -0.77 16.38 15.13
C SER A 109 -0.36 15.49 16.31
N LEU A 110 0.80 14.84 16.24
CA LEU A 110 1.31 14.00 17.33
C LEU A 110 1.68 14.83 18.56
N LEU A 111 2.30 15.99 18.37
CA LEU A 111 2.58 16.93 19.46
C LEU A 111 1.30 17.44 20.13
N ALA A 112 0.27 17.76 19.35
CA ALA A 112 -1.02 18.16 19.89
C ALA A 112 -1.68 17.05 20.72
N LEU A 113 -1.61 15.80 20.24
CA LEU A 113 -2.10 14.64 21.00
C LEU A 113 -1.31 14.42 22.29
N PHE A 114 0.01 14.58 22.25
CA PHE A 114 0.88 14.46 23.41
C PHE A 114 0.47 15.44 24.52
N HIS A 115 0.34 16.74 24.22
CA HIS A 115 -0.10 17.73 25.19
C HIS A 115 -1.50 17.43 25.75
N ARG A 116 -2.40 16.91 24.92
CA ARG A 116 -3.74 16.52 25.37
C ARG A 116 -3.70 15.34 26.35
N ILE A 117 -2.83 14.37 26.11
CA ILE A 117 -2.63 13.23 27.01
C ILE A 117 -2.06 13.71 28.34
N GLU A 118 -1.06 14.59 28.33
CA GLU A 118 -0.47 15.15 29.56
C GLU A 118 -1.52 15.88 30.40
N ALA A 119 -2.34 16.74 29.78
CA ALA A 119 -3.41 17.44 30.48
C ALA A 119 -4.42 16.48 31.13
N VAL A 120 -4.83 15.43 30.40
CA VAL A 120 -5.73 14.39 30.95
C VAL A 120 -5.06 13.63 32.09
N GLN A 121 -3.77 13.34 31.99
CA GLN A 121 -3.01 12.64 33.03
C GLN A 121 -2.92 13.47 34.32
N GLU A 122 -2.68 14.77 34.21
CA GLU A 122 -2.65 15.68 35.36
C GLU A 122 -4.01 15.75 36.07
N GLU A 123 -5.10 15.91 35.31
CA GLU A 123 -6.44 15.91 35.87
C GLU A 123 -6.79 14.56 36.50
N HIS A 124 -6.43 13.45 35.85
CA HIS A 124 -6.62 12.11 36.40
C HIS A 124 -5.86 11.94 37.72
N ASN A 125 -4.59 12.36 37.79
CA ASN A 125 -3.79 12.30 39.02
C ASN A 125 -4.43 13.11 40.14
N LYS A 126 -4.99 14.28 39.82
CA LYS A 126 -5.74 15.10 40.78
C LYS A 126 -6.99 14.37 41.27
N LEU A 127 -7.79 13.80 40.37
CA LEU A 127 -9.00 13.05 40.74
C LEU A 127 -8.66 11.82 41.58
N ASP A 128 -7.59 11.08 41.25
CA ASP A 128 -7.12 9.92 42.00
C ASP A 128 -6.70 10.30 43.42
N ASN A 129 -5.94 11.39 43.58
CA ASN A 129 -5.56 11.91 44.89
C ASN A 129 -6.78 12.31 45.75
N ASN A 130 -7.76 12.99 45.15
CA ASN A 130 -8.99 13.35 45.85
C ASN A 130 -9.81 12.11 46.23
N ASN A 131 -9.88 11.11 45.35
CA ASN A 131 -10.60 9.86 45.61
C ASN A 131 -9.94 9.10 46.77
N LYS A 132 -8.61 8.97 46.77
CA LYS A 132 -7.86 8.39 47.90
C LYS A 132 -8.12 9.14 49.20
N PHE A 133 -8.15 10.48 49.18
CA PHE A 133 -8.46 11.28 50.35
C PHE A 133 -9.87 11.01 50.88
N LEU A 134 -10.88 10.98 50.00
CA LEU A 134 -12.27 10.69 50.38
C LEU A 134 -12.41 9.28 50.94
N GLN A 135 -11.80 8.27 50.31
CA GLN A 135 -11.82 6.89 50.79
C GLN A 135 -11.20 6.78 52.19
N LYS A 136 -10.05 7.43 52.43
CA LYS A 136 -9.42 7.47 53.75
C LYS A 136 -10.34 8.14 54.77
N TYR A 137 -10.91 9.29 54.44
CA TYR A 137 -11.80 10.03 55.34
C TYR A 137 -13.04 9.21 55.73
N ILE A 138 -13.67 8.55 54.75
CA ILE A 138 -14.80 7.65 54.98
C ILE A 138 -14.36 6.47 55.86
N GLY A 139 -13.20 5.87 55.59
CA GLY A 139 -12.64 4.78 56.40
C GLY A 139 -12.41 5.18 57.86
N ASP A 140 -11.84 6.36 58.10
CA ASP A 140 -11.60 6.92 59.43
C ASP A 140 -12.94 7.22 60.14
N LEU A 141 -13.90 7.81 59.45
CA LEU A 141 -15.22 8.12 59.99
C LEU A 141 -16.01 6.85 60.36
N MET A 142 -15.98 5.82 59.51
CA MET A 142 -16.64 4.54 59.79
C MET A 142 -15.95 3.79 60.92
N SER A 143 -14.62 3.87 61.04
CA SER A 143 -13.86 3.24 62.13
C SER A 143 -14.14 3.92 63.47
N THR A 144 -14.13 5.25 63.50
CA THR A 144 -14.48 6.03 64.71
C THR A 144 -15.94 5.83 65.11
N SER A 145 -16.89 5.79 64.16
CA SER A 145 -18.31 5.56 64.43
C SER A 145 -18.58 4.20 65.09
N LYS A 146 -17.80 3.15 64.77
CA LYS A 146 -17.91 1.85 65.44
C LYS A 146 -17.44 1.87 66.90
N ILE A 147 -16.48 2.73 67.22
CA ILE A 147 -15.91 2.85 68.58
C ILE A 147 -16.78 3.76 69.46
N THR A 148 -17.38 4.80 68.88
CA THR A 148 -18.21 5.77 69.62
C THR A 148 -19.69 5.42 69.66
N ALA A 149 -20.17 4.48 68.85
CA ALA A 149 -21.54 4.00 68.92
C ALA A 149 -21.82 3.37 70.31
N PRO A 150 -22.88 3.79 71.01
CA PRO A 150 -23.21 3.23 72.32
C PRO A 150 -23.56 1.75 72.13
N SER A 151 -22.74 0.87 72.72
CA SER A 151 -23.05 -0.55 72.79
C SER A 151 -24.36 -0.69 73.58
N LYS A 152 -25.47 -0.98 72.88
CA LYS A 152 -26.76 -1.27 73.52
C LYS A 152 -26.57 -2.54 74.36
N LYS A 153 -26.55 -2.35 75.69
CA LYS A 153 -26.74 -3.43 76.66
C LYS A 153 -28.20 -3.83 76.74
#